data_AF-A0A2S9XJY8-F1
#
_entry.id   AF-A0A2S9XJY8-F1
#
_cell.length_a   1.000
_cell.length_b   1.000
_cell.length_c   1.000
_cell.angle_alpha   90.00
_cell.angle_beta   90.00
_cell.angle_gamma   90.00
#
_symmetry.space_group_name_H-M   'P 1'
#
loop_
_entity.id
_entity.type
_entity.pdbx_description
1 polymer ?
#
loop_
_entity_poly.entity_id
_entity_poly.type
_entity_poly.pdbx_seq_one_letter_code
_entity_poly.pdbx_strand_id
1 'polypeptide(L)'
;MDEHERGDAFELRGRPAALAITLVVISLGGGSLLGWSYAGPLGGLLGVLIGAAIGALAFTIIRVRASAERLADPPAPDVRELPPDQAMQVLSALMTASASGSYTKLELSGGLLGEIAKARSRFKGGDLDGALAKLRALAEEHPRSPAVPAEIARILAGEEGHESERRKAAASAISLALHGGMNRLAGKIYREVDELEREHLTLEAKDWERLAQVFTARDDEETAAACRRRAELKSG
;
A
#
# COMPACT_ATOMS: atom_id res chain seq x y z
N MET A 1 30.11 16.99 -5.74
CA MET A 1 29.96 18.08 -6.70
C MET A 1 29.85 17.47 -8.09
N ASP A 2 28.76 17.54 -8.85
CA ASP A 2 27.43 18.11 -8.65
C ASP A 2 26.50 17.48 -9.71
N GLU A 3 25.23 17.31 -9.31
CA GLU A 3 23.99 17.43 -10.09
C GLU A 3 23.80 16.59 -11.38
N HIS A 4 22.99 15.52 -11.34
CA HIS A 4 21.51 15.50 -11.40
C HIS A 4 20.93 15.52 -12.83
N GLU A 5 20.30 14.38 -13.15
CA GLU A 5 19.02 14.23 -13.82
C GLU A 5 18.80 14.92 -15.18
N ARG A 6 18.61 14.11 -16.23
CA ARG A 6 17.39 14.19 -17.06
C ARG A 6 17.23 13.00 -17.99
N GLY A 7 16.22 12.18 -17.66
CA GLY A 7 15.20 11.76 -18.61
C GLY A 7 15.46 10.48 -19.39
N ASP A 8 15.32 9.34 -18.72
CA ASP A 8 14.91 8.10 -19.40
C ASP A 8 13.53 8.30 -20.01
N ALA A 9 13.52 8.66 -21.29
CA ALA A 9 12.31 8.74 -22.10
C ALA A 9 11.73 7.33 -22.23
N PHE A 10 10.64 7.08 -21.52
CA PHE A 10 9.80 5.89 -21.68
C PHE A 10 9.34 5.80 -23.15
N GLU A 11 9.97 4.92 -23.92
CA GLU A 11 9.57 4.61 -25.29
C GLU A 11 8.16 4.00 -25.28
N LEU A 12 7.16 4.83 -25.56
CA LEU A 12 5.84 4.37 -25.98
C LEU A 12 6.03 3.68 -27.35
N ARG A 13 6.09 2.36 -27.38
CA ARG A 13 6.25 1.59 -28.63
C ARG A 13 4.87 1.27 -29.22
N GLY A 14 4.57 1.81 -30.41
CA GLY A 14 3.42 1.41 -31.24
C GLY A 14 2.45 2.53 -31.69
N ARG A 15 1.35 2.13 -32.33
CA ARG A 15 0.27 3.01 -32.85
C ARG A 15 -0.27 4.07 -31.86
N PRO A 16 -0.46 3.80 -30.55
CA PRO A 16 -0.96 4.82 -29.63
C PRO A 16 0.07 5.92 -29.32
N ALA A 17 1.37 5.61 -29.40
CA ALA A 17 2.44 6.59 -29.23
C ALA A 17 2.47 7.59 -30.37
N ALA A 18 2.35 7.08 -31.61
CA ALA A 18 2.29 7.91 -32.80
C ALA A 18 1.10 8.87 -32.75
N LEU A 19 -0.09 8.39 -32.36
CA LEU A 19 -1.29 9.22 -32.20
C LEU A 19 -1.10 10.32 -31.15
N ALA A 20 -0.57 9.98 -29.97
CA ALA A 20 -0.29 10.93 -28.90
C ALA A 20 0.70 12.02 -29.36
N ILE A 21 1.77 11.64 -30.04
CA ILE A 21 2.78 12.58 -30.56
C ILE A 21 2.16 13.48 -31.63
N THR A 22 1.41 12.94 -32.60
CA THR A 22 0.74 13.77 -33.62
C THR A 22 -0.27 14.74 -33.01
N LEU A 23 -1.00 14.34 -31.97
CA LEU A 23 -2.00 15.20 -31.34
C LEU A 23 -1.35 16.35 -30.55
N VAL A 24 -0.21 16.10 -29.90
CA VAL A 24 0.60 17.14 -29.25
C VAL A 24 1.18 18.10 -30.30
N VAL A 25 1.71 17.59 -31.42
CA VAL A 25 2.26 18.42 -32.50
C VAL A 25 1.18 19.28 -33.17
N ILE A 26 -0.01 18.72 -33.41
CA ILE A 26 -1.14 19.47 -33.97
C ILE A 26 -1.64 20.54 -32.98
N SER A 27 -1.69 20.23 -31.68
CA SER A 27 -2.09 21.19 -30.64
C SER A 27 -1.09 22.34 -30.51
N LEU A 28 0.22 22.04 -30.53
CA LEU A 28 1.27 23.05 -30.49
C LEU A 28 1.31 23.91 -31.76
N GLY A 29 1.19 23.28 -32.94
CA GLY A 29 1.20 23.99 -34.21
C GLY A 29 -0.05 24.88 -34.39
N GLY A 30 -1.23 24.34 -34.11
CA GLY A 30 -2.50 25.04 -34.22
C GLY A 30 -2.64 26.19 -33.23
N GLY A 31 -2.27 25.97 -31.96
CA GLY A 31 -2.30 27.00 -30.92
C GLY A 31 -1.34 28.16 -31.21
N SER A 32 -0.15 27.85 -31.72
CA SER A 32 0.86 28.88 -32.06
C SER A 32 0.42 29.74 -33.24
N LEU A 33 -0.09 29.13 -34.32
CA LEU A 33 -0.52 29.86 -35.52
C LEU A 33 -1.73 30.77 -35.26
N LEU A 34 -2.74 30.26 -34.54
CA LEU A 34 -3.92 31.05 -34.18
C LEU A 34 -3.57 32.16 -33.20
N GLY A 35 -2.74 31.87 -32.19
CA GLY A 35 -2.27 32.85 -31.22
C GLY A 35 -1.48 34.00 -31.88
N TRP A 36 -0.62 33.68 -32.84
CA TRP A 36 0.14 34.69 -33.58
C TRP A 36 -0.75 35.58 -34.44
N SER A 37 -1.78 35.00 -35.08
CA SER A 37 -2.71 35.74 -35.93
C SER A 37 -3.58 36.75 -35.17
N TYR A 38 -3.87 36.49 -33.89
CA TYR A 38 -4.82 37.27 -33.10
C TYR A 38 -4.16 38.34 -32.20
N ALA A 39 -2.95 38.07 -31.68
CA ALA A 39 -2.29 38.97 -30.73
C ALA A 39 -0.76 39.05 -30.91
N GLY A 40 -0.26 38.73 -32.11
CA GLY A 40 1.16 38.85 -32.44
C GLY A 40 2.06 37.95 -31.56
N PRO A 41 3.32 38.33 -31.30
CA PRO A 41 4.29 37.48 -30.58
C PRO A 41 3.83 37.02 -29.19
N LEU A 42 3.10 37.89 -28.47
CA LEU A 42 2.55 37.56 -27.15
C LEU A 42 1.39 36.56 -27.26
N GLY A 43 0.54 36.68 -28.28
CA GLY A 43 -0.50 35.70 -28.58
C GLY A 43 0.04 34.33 -28.97
N GLY A 44 1.15 34.29 -29.71
CA GLY A 44 1.85 33.04 -30.05
C GLY A 44 2.33 32.30 -28.80
N LEU A 45 2.96 33.01 -27.85
CA LEU A 45 3.37 32.44 -26.56
C LEU A 45 2.18 31.92 -25.74
N LEU A 46 1.09 32.68 -25.69
CA LEU A 46 -0.13 32.29 -24.99
C LEU A 46 -0.79 31.06 -25.63
N GLY A 47 -0.78 30.99 -26.96
CA GLY A 47 -1.23 29.85 -27.75
C GLY A 47 -0.40 28.58 -27.52
N VAL A 48 0.93 28.70 -27.37
CA VAL A 48 1.81 27.58 -27.00
C VAL A 48 1.47 27.07 -25.59
N LEU A 49 1.27 27.97 -24.62
CA LEU A 49 0.94 27.58 -23.24
C LEU A 49 -0.41 26.86 -23.17
N ILE A 50 -1.44 27.39 -23.85
CA ILE A 50 -2.76 26.76 -23.91
C ILE A 50 -2.69 25.43 -24.68
N GLY A 51 -2.00 25.38 -25.81
CA GLY A 51 -1.83 24.18 -26.61
C GLY A 51 -1.09 23.07 -25.86
N ALA A 52 -0.09 23.43 -25.04
CA ALA A 52 0.63 22.51 -24.17
C ALA A 52 -0.25 21.97 -23.04
N ALA A 53 -1.06 22.83 -22.40
CA ALA A 53 -2.00 22.42 -21.36
C ALA A 53 -3.06 21.45 -21.90
N ILE A 54 -3.66 21.76 -23.05
CA ILE A 54 -4.65 20.89 -23.72
C ILE A 54 -4.00 19.58 -24.17
N GLY A 55 -2.79 19.64 -24.74
CA GLY A 55 -2.04 18.46 -25.15
C GLY A 55 -1.72 17.52 -23.97
N ALA A 56 -1.31 18.08 -22.84
CA ALA A 56 -1.04 17.32 -21.61
C ALA A 56 -2.32 16.67 -21.05
N LEU A 57 -3.45 17.38 -21.09
CA LEU A 57 -4.74 16.86 -20.67
C LEU A 57 -5.18 15.69 -21.58
N ALA A 58 -5.13 15.88 -22.90
CA ALA A 58 -5.49 14.84 -23.87
C ALA A 58 -4.60 13.60 -23.73
N PHE A 59 -3.29 13.80 -23.54
CA PHE A 59 -2.34 12.71 -23.26
C PHE A 59 -2.72 11.94 -21.99
N THR A 60 -3.09 12.65 -20.93
CA THR A 60 -3.52 12.03 -19.65
C THR A 60 -4.79 11.20 -19.83
N ILE A 61 -5.78 11.71 -20.57
CA ILE A 61 -7.04 10.99 -20.83
C ILE A 61 -6.80 9.74 -21.68
N ILE A 62 -6.00 9.83 -22.75
CA ILE A 62 -5.65 8.68 -23.60
C ILE A 62 -4.88 7.64 -22.78
N ARG A 63 -3.93 8.08 -21.93
CA ARG A 63 -3.19 7.21 -21.03
C ARG A 63 -4.10 6.48 -20.04
N VAL A 64 -5.08 7.18 -19.47
CA VAL A 64 -6.06 6.58 -18.55
C VAL A 64 -6.96 5.58 -19.27
N ARG A 65 -7.45 5.90 -20.48
CA ARG A 65 -8.27 4.95 -21.26
C ARG A 65 -7.50 3.73 -21.75
N ALA A 66 -6.28 3.89 -22.23
CA ALA A 66 -5.42 2.77 -22.61
C ALA A 66 -5.07 1.86 -21.41
N SER A 67 -5.11 2.42 -20.18
CA SER A 67 -4.94 1.65 -18.95
C SER A 67 -6.25 0.97 -18.53
N ALA A 68 -7.40 1.59 -18.79
CA ALA A 68 -8.72 1.01 -18.50
C ALA A 68 -9.08 -0.16 -19.43
N GLU A 69 -8.66 -0.12 -20.70
CA GLU A 69 -8.83 -1.25 -21.63
C GLU A 69 -8.01 -2.49 -21.22
N ARG A 70 -6.90 -2.32 -20.48
CA ARG A 70 -6.13 -3.45 -19.91
C ARG A 70 -6.78 -4.08 -18.67
N LEU A 71 -7.79 -3.42 -18.08
CA LEU A 71 -8.60 -3.97 -16.98
C LEU A 71 -9.83 -4.73 -17.49
N ALA A 72 -10.07 -4.73 -18.81
CA ALA A 72 -11.13 -5.49 -19.46
C ALA A 72 -10.64 -6.84 -20.04
N ASP A 73 -9.47 -7.33 -19.60
CA ASP A 73 -9.03 -8.68 -19.95
C ASP A 73 -9.88 -9.73 -19.19
N PRO A 74 -10.25 -10.84 -19.86
CA PRO A 74 -11.02 -11.92 -19.26
C PRO A 74 -10.29 -12.50 -18.03
N PRO A 75 -11.01 -13.13 -17.09
CA PRO A 75 -10.45 -13.63 -15.84
C PRO A 75 -9.19 -14.46 -16.09
N ALA A 76 -8.16 -14.21 -15.27
CA ALA A 76 -6.84 -14.82 -15.41
C ALA A 76 -6.93 -16.35 -15.62
N PRO A 77 -6.15 -16.91 -16.57
CA PRO A 77 -6.12 -18.36 -16.79
C PRO A 77 -5.76 -19.10 -15.51
N ASP A 78 -6.53 -20.16 -15.19
CA ASP A 78 -6.31 -20.98 -14.01
C ASP A 78 -4.91 -21.63 -14.07
N VAL A 79 -4.04 -21.26 -13.12
CA VAL A 79 -2.61 -21.61 -13.08
C VAL A 79 -2.39 -23.11 -12.86
N ARG A 80 -3.46 -23.85 -12.54
CA ARG A 80 -3.44 -25.30 -12.31
C ARG A 80 -3.31 -26.13 -13.60
N GLU A 81 -3.48 -25.53 -14.77
CA GLU A 81 -3.45 -26.25 -16.06
C GLU A 81 -2.22 -25.93 -16.94
N LEU A 82 -1.27 -25.13 -16.46
CA LEU A 82 -0.13 -24.69 -17.28
C LEU A 82 1.02 -25.72 -17.29
N PRO A 83 1.60 -26.06 -18.45
CA PRO A 83 2.82 -26.86 -18.55
C PRO A 83 4.01 -26.13 -17.86
N PRO A 84 4.96 -26.87 -17.28
CA PRO A 84 5.98 -26.35 -16.35
C PRO A 84 6.85 -25.21 -16.91
N ASP A 85 7.03 -25.17 -18.23
CA ASP A 85 7.83 -24.15 -18.91
C ASP A 85 7.18 -22.75 -18.87
N GLN A 86 5.84 -22.69 -18.87
CA GLN A 86 5.09 -21.43 -18.80
C GLN A 86 4.98 -20.90 -17.37
N ALA A 87 4.92 -21.79 -16.37
CA ALA A 87 4.93 -21.39 -14.96
C ALA A 87 6.23 -20.65 -14.58
N MET A 88 7.37 -21.11 -15.12
CA MET A 88 8.67 -20.46 -14.90
C MET A 88 8.77 -19.09 -15.58
N GLN A 89 8.17 -18.91 -16.76
CA GLN A 89 8.13 -17.60 -17.42
C GLN A 89 7.24 -16.60 -16.68
N VAL A 90 6.10 -17.04 -16.16
CA VAL A 90 5.22 -16.21 -15.33
C VAL A 90 5.90 -15.84 -14.02
N LEU A 91 6.57 -16.79 -13.35
CA LEU A 91 7.35 -16.53 -12.14
C LEU A 91 8.53 -15.59 -12.39
N SER A 92 9.24 -15.74 -13.51
CA SER A 92 10.33 -14.83 -13.89
C SER A 92 9.79 -13.43 -14.19
N ALA A 93 8.67 -13.32 -14.93
CA ALA A 93 8.04 -12.04 -15.21
C ALA A 93 7.54 -11.35 -13.92
N LEU A 94 6.99 -12.12 -12.98
CA LEU A 94 6.59 -11.62 -11.65
C LEU A 94 7.80 -11.15 -10.83
N MET A 95 8.90 -11.90 -10.82
CA MET A 95 10.12 -11.50 -10.12
C MET A 95 10.78 -10.28 -10.75
N THR A 96 10.78 -10.16 -12.08
CA THR A 96 11.28 -8.97 -12.78
C THR A 96 10.38 -7.75 -12.52
N ALA A 97 9.06 -7.93 -12.54
CA ALA A 97 8.12 -6.87 -12.19
C ALA A 97 8.25 -6.44 -10.73
N SER A 98 8.45 -7.37 -9.79
CA SER A 98 8.68 -7.04 -8.38
C SER A 98 10.03 -6.35 -8.15
N ALA A 99 11.07 -6.72 -8.91
CA ALA A 99 12.39 -6.09 -8.84
C ALA A 99 12.40 -4.66 -9.43
N SER A 100 11.53 -4.37 -10.40
CA SER A 100 11.45 -3.04 -11.03
C SER A 100 10.81 -1.93 -10.18
N GLY A 101 10.34 -2.21 -8.96
CA GLY A 101 10.15 -1.25 -7.84
C GLY A 101 9.29 0.01 -8.07
N SER A 102 8.69 0.20 -9.24
CA SER A 102 8.17 1.50 -9.68
C SER A 102 6.65 1.64 -9.59
N TYR A 103 5.89 0.54 -9.57
CA TYR A 103 4.43 0.60 -9.50
C TYR A 103 3.87 0.47 -8.08
N THR A 104 4.64 -0.09 -7.16
CA THR A 104 4.23 -0.23 -5.74
C THR A 104 4.39 1.07 -4.95
N LYS A 105 5.31 1.97 -5.32
CA LYS A 105 5.61 3.18 -4.53
C LYS A 105 4.55 4.29 -4.65
N LEU A 106 3.74 4.30 -5.72
CA LEU A 106 2.75 5.34 -5.99
C LEU A 106 1.31 4.97 -5.57
N GLU A 107 0.96 3.69 -5.51
CA GLU A 107 -0.36 3.26 -5.01
C GLU A 107 -0.40 3.17 -3.47
N LEU A 108 0.76 3.04 -2.83
CA LEU A 108 0.87 3.10 -1.38
C LEU A 108 0.70 4.52 -0.80
N SER A 109 0.67 5.59 -1.61
CA SER A 109 0.48 6.97 -1.10
C SER A 109 -0.97 7.42 -0.93
N GLY A 110 -1.96 6.66 -1.44
CA GLY A 110 -3.39 6.99 -1.37
C GLY A 110 -4.29 6.00 -0.62
N GLY A 111 -3.77 4.83 -0.24
CA GLY A 111 -4.53 3.81 0.50
C GLY A 111 -4.26 3.80 2.01
N LEU A 112 -4.97 2.92 2.74
CA LEU A 112 -4.85 2.75 4.20
C LEU A 112 -3.39 2.65 4.67
N LEU A 113 -2.56 1.88 3.97
CA LEU A 113 -1.14 1.72 4.31
C LEU A 113 -0.34 3.01 4.16
N GLY A 114 -0.73 3.88 3.23
CA GLY A 114 -0.17 5.22 3.06
C GLY A 114 -0.53 6.16 4.18
N GLU A 115 -1.78 6.13 4.62
CA GLU A 115 -2.24 6.94 5.74
C GLU A 115 -1.62 6.48 7.07
N ILE A 116 -1.44 5.17 7.25
CA ILE A 116 -0.65 4.60 8.37
C ILE A 116 0.81 5.06 8.29
N ALA A 117 1.43 5.04 7.11
CA ALA A 117 2.81 5.51 6.94
C ALA A 117 2.95 7.01 7.25
N LYS A 118 1.97 7.84 6.86
CA LYS A 118 1.93 9.27 7.23
C LYS A 118 1.82 9.45 8.74
N ALA A 119 0.99 8.67 9.43
CA ALA A 119 0.89 8.71 10.89
C ALA A 119 2.23 8.33 11.55
N ARG A 120 2.88 7.26 11.07
CA ARG A 120 4.21 6.87 11.55
C ARG A 120 5.25 7.97 11.35
N SER A 121 5.24 8.68 10.22
CA SER A 121 6.18 9.78 10.00
C SER A 121 5.95 10.95 10.95
N ARG A 122 4.70 11.21 11.37
CA ARG A 122 4.40 12.24 12.38
C ARG A 122 4.96 11.86 13.74
N PHE A 123 4.77 10.61 14.15
CA PHE A 123 5.37 10.09 15.38
C PHE A 123 6.90 10.22 15.36
N LYS A 124 7.56 9.83 14.27
CA LYS A 124 9.01 10.04 14.10
C LYS A 124 9.44 11.51 14.14
N GLY A 125 8.54 12.42 13.82
CA GLY A 125 8.74 13.87 13.94
C GLY A 125 8.48 14.44 15.34
N GLY A 126 8.13 13.61 16.32
CA GLY A 126 7.85 13.99 17.71
C GLY A 126 6.37 14.32 18.01
N ASP A 127 5.47 14.15 17.04
CA ASP A 127 4.02 14.37 17.22
C ASP A 127 3.30 13.05 17.51
N LEU A 128 3.38 12.59 18.76
CA LEU A 128 2.71 11.36 19.22
C LEU A 128 1.19 11.51 19.18
N ASP A 129 0.65 12.58 19.75
CA ASP A 129 -0.79 12.81 19.84
C ASP A 129 -1.45 12.92 18.46
N GLY A 130 -0.83 13.65 17.53
CA GLY A 130 -1.34 13.79 16.17
C GLY A 130 -1.19 12.51 15.33
N ALA A 131 -0.22 11.65 15.63
CA ALA A 131 -0.11 10.33 15.04
C ALA A 131 -1.21 9.39 15.55
N LEU A 132 -1.44 9.34 16.86
CA LEU A 132 -2.46 8.51 17.48
C LEU A 132 -3.87 8.95 17.09
N ALA A 133 -4.15 10.26 17.09
CA ALA A 133 -5.44 10.79 16.64
C ALA A 133 -5.77 10.34 15.21
N LYS A 134 -4.77 10.39 14.32
CA LYS A 134 -4.93 9.95 12.94
C LYS A 134 -5.15 8.44 12.83
N LEU A 135 -4.41 7.63 13.59
CA LEU A 135 -4.61 6.18 13.59
C LEU A 135 -5.97 5.78 14.18
N ARG A 136 -6.46 6.47 15.21
CA ARG A 136 -7.79 6.24 15.77
C ARG A 136 -8.89 6.56 14.75
N ALA A 137 -8.77 7.67 14.02
CA ALA A 137 -9.70 7.99 12.92
C ALA A 137 -9.68 6.89 11.82
N LEU A 138 -8.49 6.42 11.43
CA LEU A 138 -8.37 5.31 10.47
C LEU A 138 -8.94 3.99 10.98
N ALA A 139 -8.92 3.76 12.30
CA ALA A 139 -9.52 2.57 12.90
C ALA A 139 -11.05 2.61 12.82
N GLU A 140 -11.64 3.80 12.94
CA GLU A 140 -13.09 4.00 12.75
C GLU A 140 -13.51 3.83 11.28
N GLU A 141 -12.71 4.34 10.34
CA GLU A 141 -12.95 4.20 8.90
C GLU A 141 -12.76 2.74 8.42
N HIS A 142 -11.83 2.00 9.05
CA HIS A 142 -11.46 0.65 8.67
C HIS A 142 -11.49 -0.34 9.85
N PRO A 143 -12.67 -0.63 10.44
CA PRO A 143 -12.79 -1.39 11.69
C PRO A 143 -12.35 -2.86 11.57
N ARG A 144 -12.29 -3.40 10.35
CA ARG A 144 -11.85 -4.78 10.09
C ARG A 144 -10.36 -4.90 9.76
N SER A 145 -9.63 -3.79 9.69
CA SER A 145 -8.22 -3.82 9.35
C SER A 145 -7.37 -4.06 10.60
N PRO A 146 -6.61 -5.17 10.69
CA PRO A 146 -5.68 -5.38 11.80
C PRO A 146 -4.44 -4.48 11.71
N ALA A 147 -4.16 -3.86 10.57
CA ALA A 147 -2.96 -3.05 10.36
C ALA A 147 -2.94 -1.77 11.20
N VAL A 148 -4.11 -1.14 11.39
CA VAL A 148 -4.24 0.10 12.17
C VAL A 148 -3.99 -0.13 13.66
N PRO A 149 -4.69 -1.05 14.36
CA PRO A 149 -4.43 -1.30 15.77
C PRO A 149 -3.03 -1.91 15.99
N ALA A 150 -2.48 -2.66 15.03
CA ALA A 150 -1.09 -3.12 15.11
C ALA A 150 -0.10 -1.95 15.10
N GLU A 151 -0.38 -0.90 14.32
CA GLU A 151 0.47 0.29 14.31
C GLU A 151 0.34 1.10 15.58
N ILE A 152 -0.87 1.26 16.12
CA ILE A 152 -1.09 1.91 17.43
C ILE A 152 -0.25 1.20 18.50
N ALA A 153 -0.31 -0.13 18.56
CA ALA A 153 0.47 -0.91 19.51
C ALA A 153 1.99 -0.74 19.36
N ARG A 154 2.48 -0.47 18.14
CA ARG A 154 3.91 -0.22 17.87
C ARG A 154 4.35 1.20 18.23
N ILE A 155 3.51 2.19 17.95
CA ILE A 155 3.82 3.58 18.31
C ILE A 155 3.86 3.73 19.83
N LEU A 156 2.92 3.09 20.53
CA LEU A 156 2.90 3.06 21.98
C LEU A 156 3.99 2.15 22.59
N ALA A 157 4.71 1.38 21.78
CA ALA A 157 5.82 0.56 22.26
C ALA A 157 7.04 1.46 22.51
N GLY A 158 7.25 1.82 23.78
CA GLY A 158 8.33 2.71 24.22
C GLY A 158 7.85 3.98 24.92
N GLU A 159 6.54 4.23 24.96
CA GLU A 159 5.95 5.37 25.67
C GLU A 159 5.45 4.93 27.05
N GLU A 160 6.01 5.52 28.11
CA GLU A 160 5.62 5.24 29.50
C GLU A 160 4.20 5.76 29.79
N GLY A 161 3.40 4.96 30.49
CA GLY A 161 2.02 5.32 30.90
C GLY A 161 0.93 4.96 29.89
N HIS A 162 1.29 4.43 28.72
CA HIS A 162 0.35 3.98 27.69
C HIS A 162 0.21 2.46 27.58
N GLU A 163 0.70 1.68 28.56
CA GLU A 163 0.76 0.21 28.51
C GLU A 163 -0.64 -0.42 28.43
N SER A 164 -1.64 0.20 29.07
CA SER A 164 -3.03 -0.25 28.98
C SER A 164 -3.59 -0.11 27.57
N GLU A 165 -3.32 1.01 26.91
CA GLU A 165 -3.79 1.27 25.55
C GLU A 165 -3.03 0.39 24.53
N ARG A 166 -1.71 0.25 24.70
CA ARG A 166 -0.87 -0.67 23.91
C ARG A 166 -1.42 -2.09 23.95
N ARG A 167 -1.73 -2.62 25.13
CA ARG A 167 -2.28 -3.97 25.30
C ARG A 167 -3.62 -4.14 24.60
N LYS A 168 -4.53 -3.17 24.72
CA LYS A 168 -5.84 -3.20 24.02
C LYS A 168 -5.66 -3.18 22.51
N ALA A 169 -4.77 -2.32 22.00
CA ALA A 169 -4.47 -2.22 20.58
C ALA A 169 -3.85 -3.53 20.05
N ALA A 170 -2.90 -4.11 20.78
CA ALA A 170 -2.28 -5.39 20.42
C ALA A 170 -3.28 -6.54 20.42
N ALA A 171 -4.13 -6.65 21.45
CA ALA A 171 -5.18 -7.67 21.53
C ALA A 171 -6.17 -7.54 20.36
N SER A 172 -6.64 -6.32 20.07
CA SER A 172 -7.53 -6.06 18.94
C SER A 172 -6.88 -6.44 17.60
N ALA A 173 -5.62 -6.05 17.39
CA ALA A 173 -4.88 -6.38 16.18
C ALA A 173 -4.68 -7.88 15.99
N ILE A 174 -4.36 -8.60 17.06
CA ILE A 174 -4.21 -10.06 17.05
C ILE A 174 -5.55 -10.72 16.71
N SER A 175 -6.64 -10.34 17.39
CA SER A 175 -7.96 -10.93 17.16
C SER A 175 -8.44 -10.68 15.72
N LEU A 176 -8.31 -9.45 15.22
CA LEU A 176 -8.65 -9.12 13.83
C LEU A 176 -7.77 -9.88 12.82
N ALA A 177 -6.48 -10.03 13.11
CA ALA A 177 -5.57 -10.78 12.23
C ALA A 177 -5.94 -12.27 12.18
N LEU A 178 -6.26 -12.89 13.32
CA LEU A 178 -6.70 -14.29 13.38
C LEU A 178 -8.04 -14.49 12.65
N HIS A 179 -9.02 -13.61 12.88
CA HIS A 179 -10.32 -13.67 12.20
C HIS A 179 -10.22 -13.44 10.69
N GLY A 180 -9.27 -12.61 10.24
CA GLY A 180 -9.01 -12.38 8.83
C GLY A 180 -8.03 -13.37 8.17
N GLY A 181 -7.63 -14.44 8.87
CA GLY A 181 -6.71 -15.46 8.33
C GLY A 181 -5.25 -15.01 8.19
N MET A 182 -4.89 -13.84 8.75
CA MET A 182 -3.55 -13.26 8.73
C MET A 182 -2.67 -13.83 9.86
N ASN A 183 -2.57 -15.15 9.94
CA ASN A 183 -1.88 -15.89 11.01
C ASN A 183 -0.43 -15.45 11.23
N ARG A 184 0.30 -15.17 10.14
CA ARG A 184 1.69 -14.70 10.21
C ARG A 184 1.79 -13.33 10.89
N LEU A 185 0.81 -12.44 10.66
CA LEU A 185 0.75 -11.12 11.27
C LEU A 185 0.39 -11.25 12.76
N ALA A 186 -0.61 -12.07 13.10
CA ALA A 186 -0.99 -12.32 14.49
C ALA A 186 0.19 -12.81 15.34
N GLY A 187 0.92 -13.83 14.87
CA GLY A 187 2.11 -14.34 15.56
C GLY A 187 3.31 -13.39 15.55
N LYS A 188 3.36 -12.41 14.63
CA LYS A 188 4.36 -11.34 14.66
C LYS A 188 4.02 -10.32 15.75
N ILE A 189 2.79 -9.83 15.77
CA ILE A 189 2.32 -8.86 16.78
C ILE A 189 2.48 -9.44 18.18
N TYR A 190 2.07 -10.70 18.39
CA TYR A 190 2.23 -11.36 19.68
C TYR A 190 3.68 -11.37 20.18
N ARG A 191 4.65 -11.60 19.29
CA ARG A 191 6.08 -11.59 19.63
C ARG A 191 6.65 -10.19 19.85
N GLU A 192 6.07 -9.17 19.23
CA GLU A 192 6.42 -7.76 19.44
C GLU A 192 5.91 -7.19 20.77
N VAL A 193 4.95 -7.87 21.43
CA VAL A 193 4.50 -7.54 22.79
C VAL A 193 5.47 -8.16 23.81
N ASP A 194 5.81 -7.41 24.85
CA ASP A 194 6.72 -7.87 25.91
C ASP A 194 6.08 -8.96 26.77
N GLU A 195 6.88 -9.85 27.34
CA GLU A 195 6.39 -11.03 28.06
C GLU A 195 5.44 -10.67 29.22
N LEU A 196 5.79 -9.65 30.01
CA LEU A 196 4.97 -9.13 31.11
C LEU A 196 3.63 -8.53 30.61
N GLU A 197 3.62 -7.93 29.44
CA GLU A 197 2.40 -7.41 28.83
C GLU A 197 1.53 -8.52 28.23
N ARG A 198 2.15 -9.59 27.71
CA ARG A 198 1.44 -10.75 27.16
C ARG A 198 0.54 -11.39 28.21
N GLU A 199 0.92 -11.38 29.49
CA GLU A 199 0.11 -11.92 30.58
C GLU A 199 -1.23 -11.18 30.76
N HIS A 200 -1.26 -9.91 30.38
CA HIS A 200 -2.40 -9.03 30.55
C HIS A 200 -3.18 -8.79 29.25
N LEU A 201 -2.86 -9.53 28.18
CA LEU A 201 -3.60 -9.44 26.91
C LEU A 201 -5.03 -9.97 27.10
N THR A 202 -6.00 -9.11 26.79
CA THR A 202 -7.43 -9.44 26.85
C THR A 202 -7.87 -10.08 25.53
N LEU A 203 -7.47 -11.34 25.29
CA LEU A 203 -7.94 -12.16 24.18
C LEU A 203 -8.98 -13.19 24.65
N GLU A 204 -9.91 -13.55 23.77
CA GLU A 204 -10.89 -14.62 24.02
C GLU A 204 -10.22 -16.01 23.99
N ALA A 205 -10.82 -17.00 24.66
CA ALA A 205 -10.30 -18.38 24.69
C ALA A 205 -10.07 -18.95 23.28
N LYS A 206 -11.03 -18.74 22.37
CA LYS A 206 -10.93 -19.16 20.96
C LYS A 206 -9.76 -18.51 20.21
N ASP A 207 -9.42 -17.26 20.56
CA ASP A 207 -8.32 -16.54 19.94
C ASP A 207 -6.98 -17.08 20.44
N TRP A 208 -6.90 -17.41 21.74
CA TRP A 208 -5.73 -18.11 22.31
C TRP A 208 -5.50 -19.49 21.69
N GLU A 209 -6.55 -20.28 21.48
CA GLU A 209 -6.44 -21.59 20.82
C GLU A 209 -5.94 -21.46 19.38
N ARG A 210 -6.52 -20.54 18.61
CA ARG A 210 -6.07 -20.27 17.23
C ARG A 210 -4.62 -19.82 17.21
N LEU A 211 -4.22 -18.95 18.13
CA LEU A 211 -2.85 -18.47 18.23
C LEU A 211 -1.88 -19.61 18.58
N ALA A 212 -2.30 -20.56 19.43
CA ALA A 212 -1.53 -21.77 19.70
C ALA A 212 -1.37 -22.66 18.45
N GLN A 213 -2.43 -22.85 17.67
CA GLN A 213 -2.36 -23.58 16.40
C GLN A 213 -1.40 -22.91 15.41
N VAL A 214 -1.40 -21.57 15.36
CA VAL A 214 -0.47 -20.80 14.52
C VAL A 214 0.99 -21.04 14.93
N PHE A 215 1.29 -21.17 16.22
CA PHE A 215 2.66 -21.45 16.69
C PHE A 215 3.04 -22.93 16.55
N THR A 216 2.10 -23.85 16.73
CA THR A 216 2.32 -25.29 16.45
C THR A 216 2.68 -25.50 14.98
N ALA A 217 1.99 -24.85 14.05
CA ALA A 217 2.29 -24.92 12.62
C ALA A 217 3.65 -24.30 12.21
N ARG A 218 4.36 -23.68 13.16
CA ARG A 218 5.67 -23.06 12.97
C ARG A 218 6.76 -23.71 13.83
N ASP A 219 6.47 -24.88 14.39
CA ASP A 219 7.35 -25.65 15.28
C ASP A 219 7.80 -24.88 16.55
N ASP A 220 6.99 -23.91 16.99
CA ASP A 220 7.20 -23.16 18.24
C ASP A 220 6.31 -23.73 19.34
N GLU A 221 6.69 -24.93 19.81
CA GLU A 221 5.88 -25.70 20.77
C GLU A 221 5.78 -25.03 22.14
N GLU A 222 6.83 -24.32 22.57
CA GLU A 222 6.86 -23.62 23.84
C GLU A 222 5.82 -22.49 23.86
N THR A 223 5.82 -21.64 22.84
CA THR A 223 4.84 -20.56 22.71
C THR A 223 3.43 -21.11 22.51
N ALA A 224 3.29 -22.19 21.73
CA ALA A 224 2.00 -22.85 21.54
C ALA A 224 1.42 -23.41 22.85
N ALA A 225 2.25 -24.05 23.68
CA ALA A 225 1.86 -24.56 24.98
C ALA A 225 1.45 -23.43 25.95
N ALA A 226 2.21 -22.33 25.97
CA ALA A 226 1.84 -21.15 26.77
C ALA A 226 0.48 -20.57 26.36
N CYS A 227 0.18 -20.52 25.06
CA CYS A 227 -1.10 -20.03 24.56
C CYS A 227 -2.26 -20.99 24.88
N ARG A 228 -2.06 -22.31 24.79
CA ARG A 228 -3.07 -23.31 25.20
C ARG A 228 -3.43 -23.20 26.69
N ARG A 229 -2.42 -23.12 27.56
CA ARG A 229 -2.66 -22.91 29.01
C ARG A 229 -3.51 -21.67 29.29
N ARG A 230 -3.31 -20.60 28.52
CA ARG A 230 -4.09 -19.37 28.64
C ARG A 230 -5.51 -19.50 28.09
N ALA A 231 -5.72 -20.28 27.03
CA ALA A 231 -7.07 -20.61 26.57
C ALA A 231 -7.86 -21.34 27.66
N GLU A 232 -7.26 -22.37 28.27
CA GLU A 232 -7.86 -23.19 29.33
C GLU A 232 -8.28 -22.34 30.54
N LEU A 233 -7.41 -21.42 30.98
CA LEU A 233 -7.70 -20.47 32.07
C LEU A 233 -8.85 -19.49 31.78
N LYS A 234 -9.22 -19.30 30.51
CA LYS A 234 -10.30 -18.40 30.09
C LYS A 234 -11.61 -19.13 29.77
N SER A 235 -11.55 -20.45 29.59
CA SER A 235 -12.70 -21.32 29.32
C SER A 235 -13.30 -21.97 30.57
N GLY A 236 -12.57 -22.01 31.68
CA GLY A 236 -13.05 -22.48 32.99
C GLY A 236 -13.70 -21.36 33.79
#